data_AF-A0A966TQ49-F1
#
_entry.id   AF-A0A966TQ49-F1
#
_cell.length_a   1.000
_cell.length_b   1.000
_cell.length_c   1.000
_cell.angle_alpha   90.00
_cell.angle_beta   90.00
_cell.angle_gamma   90.00
#
_symmetry.space_group_name_H-M   'P 1'
#
loop_
_entity.id
_entity.type
_entity.pdbx_description
1 polymer ?
#
loop_
_entity_poly.entity_id
_entity_poly.type
_entity_poly.pdbx_seq_one_letter_code
_entity_poly.pdbx_strand_id
1 'polypeptide(L)' 'MKPVQVGVIGLGTVGSGTVDVLIRNGTEIARRAGREIQVTRAAV' A
#
# COMPACT_ATOMS: atom_id res chain seq x y z
N MET A 1 -6.66 13.80 6.50
CA MET A 1 -5.27 13.54 6.96
C MET A 1 -4.39 13.36 5.74
N LYS A 2 -3.16 13.89 5.73
CA LYS A 2 -2.25 13.70 4.60
C LYS A 2 -1.93 12.19 4.42
N PRO A 3 -2.10 11.60 3.22
CA PRO A 3 -1.77 10.20 2.97
C PRO A 3 -0.31 9.88 3.26
N VAL A 4 -0.04 8.64 3.67
CA VAL A 4 1.33 8.11 3.70
C VAL A 4 1.64 7.56 2.32
N GLN A 5 2.71 8.08 1.72
CA GLN A 5 3.23 7.56 0.47
C GLN A 5 4.27 6.48 0.77
N VAL A 6 4.07 5.29 0.24
CA VAL A 6 4.98 4.14 0.42
C VAL A 6 5.55 3.68 -0.91
N GLY A 7 6.78 3.18 -0.89
CA GLY A 7 7.43 2.50 -2.00
C GLY A 7 7.64 1.03 -1.68
N VAL A 8 7.50 0.16 -2.68
CA VAL A 8 7.73 -1.28 -2.55
C VAL A 8 9.03 -1.64 -3.26
N ILE A 9 9.97 -2.27 -2.53
CA ILE A 9 11.21 -2.81 -3.11
C ILE A 9 11.06 -4.32 -3.20
N GLY A 10 11.10 -4.84 -4.42
CA GLY A 10 10.79 -6.22 -4.76
C GLY A 10 9.31 -6.41 -5.09
N LEU A 11 9.02 -6.74 -6.35
CA LEU A 11 7.67 -6.97 -6.87
C LEU A 11 7.44 -8.45 -7.27
N GLY A 12 8.04 -9.37 -6.52
CA GLY A 12 7.74 -10.80 -6.62
C GLY A 12 6.37 -11.13 -5.99
N THR A 13 6.10 -12.41 -5.73
CA THR A 13 4.81 -12.88 -5.21
C THR A 13 4.32 -12.09 -3.98
N VAL A 14 5.23 -11.82 -3.03
CA VAL A 14 4.89 -11.09 -1.79
C VAL A 14 4.69 -9.60 -2.06
N GLY A 15 5.55 -8.99 -2.87
CA GLY A 15 5.47 -7.56 -3.18
C GLY A 15 4.18 -7.21 -3.91
N SER A 16 3.86 -7.97 -4.96
CA SER A 16 2.60 -7.82 -5.71
C SER A 16 1.38 -8.08 -4.84
N GLY A 17 1.41 -9.14 -4.01
CA GLY A 17 0.33 -9.43 -3.07
C GLY A 17 0.11 -8.31 -2.04
N THR A 18 1.19 -7.69 -1.57
CA THR A 18 1.12 -6.56 -0.64
C THR A 18 0.45 -5.34 -1.27
N VAL A 19 0.82 -5.02 -2.52
CA VAL A 19 0.19 -3.93 -3.28
C VAL A 19 -1.30 -4.21 -3.50
N ASP A 20 -1.64 -5.43 -3.91
CA ASP A 20 -3.03 -5.84 -4.14
C ASP A 20 -3.89 -5.73 -2.87
N VAL A 21 -3.37 -6.16 -1.71
CA VAL A 21 -4.07 -6.05 -0.43
C VAL A 21 -4.29 -4.60 -0.05
N LEU A 22 -3.28 -3.74 -0.21
CA LEU A 22 -3.37 -2.30 0.08
C LEU A 22 -4.42 -1.61 -0.80
N ILE A 23 -4.49 -1.97 -2.09
CA ILE A 23 -5.47 -1.40 -3.03
C ILE A 23 -6.88 -1.91 -2.71
N ARG A 24 -7.06 -3.24 -2.59
CA ARG A 24 -8.39 -3.85 -2.42
C ARG A 24 -9.04 -3.52 -1.07
N ASN A 25 -8.23 -3.31 -0.03
CA ASN A 25 -8.71 -3.09 1.34
C ASN A 25 -8.42 -1.68 1.86
N GLY A 26 -8.11 -0.73 0.96
CA GLY A 26 -7.65 0.61 1.31
C GLY A 26 -8.52 1.33 2.34
N THR A 27 -9.85 1.22 2.23
CA THR A 27 -10.80 1.83 3.18
C THR A 27 -10.67 1.27 4.60
N GLU A 28 -10.62 -0.06 4.76
CA GLU A 28 -10.51 -0.70 6.08
C GLU A 28 -9.12 -0.46 6.69
N ILE A 29 -8.07 -0.49 5.86
CA ILE A 29 -6.71 -0.19 6.28
C ILE A 29 -6.59 1.27 6.71
N ALA A 30 -7.18 2.21 5.96
CA ALA A 30 -7.18 3.63 6.31
C ALA A 30 -7.95 3.90 7.60
N ARG A 31 -9.09 3.20 7.81
CA ARG A 31 -9.86 3.27 9.06
C ARG A 31 -9.02 2.85 10.28
N ARG A 32 -8.19 1.80 10.14
CA ARG A 32 -7.30 1.32 11.21
C ARG A 32 -6.06 2.18 11.39
N ALA A 33 -5.45 2.64 10.29
CA ALA A 33 -4.24 3.45 10.29
C ALA A 33 -4.49 4.94 10.60
N GLY A 34 -5.75 5.39 10.55
CA GLY A 34 -6.14 6.79 10.74
C GLY A 34 -5.79 7.71 9.56
N ARG A 35 -5.36 7.15 8.43
CA ARG A 35 -5.01 7.86 7.19
C ARG A 35 -4.85 6.87 6.03
N GLU A 36 -5.00 7.36 4.80
CA GLU A 36 -4.72 6.57 3.60
C GLU A 36 -3.24 6.16 3.50
N ILE A 37 -3.01 4.96 2.98
CA ILE A 37 -1.70 4.44 2.60
C ILE A 37 -1.72 4.29 1.07
N GLN A 38 -0.90 5.07 0.38
CA GLN A 38 -0.82 5.08 -1.08
C GLN A 38 0.54 4.54 -1.53
N VAL A 39 0.51 3.46 -2.32
CA VAL A 39 1.70 2.95 -3.00
C VAL A 39 2.00 3.88 -4.19
N THR A 40 3.18 4.48 -4.19
CA THR A 40 3.56 5.50 -5.22
C THR A 40 4.66 5.02 -6.14
N ARG A 41 5.42 4.01 -5.74
CA ARG A 41 6.52 3.46 -6.52
C ARG A 41 6.74 1.99 -6.20
N ALA A 42 7.18 1.27 -7.20
CA ALA A 42 7.74 -0.06 -7.06
C ALA A 42 9.09 -0.11 -7.78
N ALA A 43 10.07 -0.79 -7.18
CA ALA A 43 11.35 -1.10 -7.78
C ALA A 43 11.58 -2.61 -7.74
N VAL A 44 12.19 -3.14 -8.80
CA VAL A 44 12.55 -4.56 -8.93
C VAL A 44 14.05 -4.74 -8.88
#